data_AF-A0A1P8KNB9-F1
#
_entry.id   AF-A0A1P8KNB9-F1
#
_cell.length_a   1.000
_cell.length_b   1.000
_cell.length_c   1.000
_cell.angle_alpha   90.00
_cell.angle_beta   90.00
_cell.angle_gamma   90.00
#
_symmetry.space_group_name_H-M   'P 1'
#
loop_
_entity.id
_entity.type
_entity.pdbx_description
1 polymer ?
#
loop_
_entity_poly.entity_id
_entity_poly.type
_entity_poly.pdbx_seq_one_letter_code
_entity_poly.pdbx_strand_id
1 'polypeptide(L)'
;MKNEEVKKEFAKVILNAKIVAFLFFILLTPNIVMKVKGLTEIFGQSEQTWFNAAIAGFVLYLGFTIFLWKCPKCGKFPGRGWFRKECASCGVELS
;
A
#
# COMPACT_ATOMS: atom_id res chain seq x y z
N MET A 1 -4.37 -2.28 25.65
CA MET A 1 -4.32 -1.01 24.89
C MET A 1 -5.60 -0.23 25.15
N LYS A 2 -5.47 1.04 25.47
CA LYS A 2 -6.61 1.98 25.51
C LYS A 2 -7.09 2.25 24.09
N ASN A 3 -8.37 2.59 23.91
CA ASN A 3 -8.95 2.77 22.58
C ASN A 3 -8.21 3.86 21.75
N GLU A 4 -7.81 4.96 22.41
CA GLU A 4 -7.00 6.02 21.79
C GLU A 4 -5.65 5.54 21.25
N GLU A 5 -5.01 4.59 21.93
CA GLU A 5 -3.75 3.99 21.46
C GLU A 5 -3.98 3.13 20.22
N VAL A 6 -5.11 2.39 20.17
CA VAL A 6 -5.50 1.59 18.99
C VAL A 6 -5.66 2.49 17.78
N LYS A 7 -6.40 3.60 17.91
CA LYS A 7 -6.61 4.58 16.84
C LYS A 7 -5.31 5.19 16.36
N LYS A 8 -4.42 5.59 17.28
CA LYS A 8 -3.10 6.17 16.97
C LYS A 8 -2.21 5.19 16.20
N GLU A 9 -2.13 3.94 16.64
CA GLU A 9 -1.35 2.91 15.95
C GLU A 9 -1.97 2.56 14.59
N PHE A 10 -3.30 2.49 14.50
CA PHE A 10 -3.96 2.22 13.23
C PHE A 10 -3.74 3.35 12.22
N ALA A 11 -3.73 4.61 12.65
CA ALA A 11 -3.38 5.74 11.79
C ALA A 11 -1.97 5.61 11.17
N LYS A 12 -1.00 5.06 11.91
CA LYS A 12 0.33 4.74 11.36
C LYS A 12 0.27 3.62 10.32
N VAL A 13 -0.50 2.57 10.57
CA VAL A 13 -0.74 1.50 9.59
C VAL A 13 -1.33 2.08 8.30
N ILE A 14 -2.32 2.97 8.40
CA ILE A 14 -2.92 3.64 7.24
C ILE A 14 -1.92 4.55 6.52
N LEU A 15 -1.10 5.32 7.25
CA LEU A 15 -0.07 6.15 6.65
C LEU A 15 0.94 5.30 5.85
N ASN A 16 1.42 4.21 6.45
CA ASN A 16 2.34 3.29 5.77
C ASN A 16 1.68 2.65 4.54
N ALA A 17 0.40 2.28 4.62
CA ALA A 17 -0.34 1.75 3.48
C ALA A 17 -0.41 2.75 2.31
N LYS A 18 -0.64 4.03 2.62
CA LYS A 18 -0.64 5.10 1.63
C LYS A 18 0.74 5.32 1.02
N ILE A 19 1.80 5.29 1.83
CA ILE A 19 3.18 5.42 1.35
C ILE A 19 3.53 4.26 0.41
N VAL A 20 3.24 3.02 0.80
CA VAL A 20 3.54 1.84 -0.05
C VAL A 20 2.72 1.87 -1.33
N ALA A 21 1.43 2.23 -1.27
CA ALA A 21 0.61 2.41 -2.47
C ALA A 21 1.16 3.50 -3.39
N PHE A 22 1.57 4.64 -2.83
CA PHE A 22 2.16 5.75 -3.56
C PHE A 22 3.46 5.34 -4.26
N LEU A 23 4.36 4.63 -3.57
CA LEU A 23 5.58 4.08 -4.16
C LEU A 23 5.28 3.12 -5.31
N PHE A 24 4.30 2.22 -5.14
CA PHE A 24 3.88 1.34 -6.22
C PHE A 24 3.41 2.12 -7.46
N PHE A 25 2.56 3.13 -7.28
CA PHE A 25 2.10 3.95 -8.40
C PHE A 25 3.22 4.76 -9.05
N ILE A 26 4.19 5.27 -8.29
CA ILE A 26 5.38 5.92 -8.85
C ILE A 26 6.15 4.96 -9.77
N LEU A 27 6.36 3.72 -9.33
CA LEU A 27 7.13 2.75 -10.11
C LEU A 27 6.35 2.21 -11.32
N LEU A 28 5.02 2.16 -11.23
CA LEU A 28 4.13 1.72 -12.31
C LEU A 28 3.92 2.79 -13.39
N THR A 29 3.83 4.06 -13.01
CA THR A 29 3.41 5.15 -13.92
C THR A 29 4.26 5.26 -15.19
N PRO A 30 5.60 5.24 -15.14
CA PRO A 30 6.42 5.32 -16.35
C PRO A 30 6.13 4.21 -17.35
N ASN A 31 5.93 2.96 -16.87
CA ASN A 31 5.58 1.85 -17.74
C ASN A 31 4.25 2.09 -18.49
N ILE A 32 3.23 2.60 -17.79
CA ILE A 32 1.93 2.96 -18.42
C ILE A 32 2.13 4.05 -19.47
N VAL A 33 2.87 5.12 -19.14
CA VAL A 33 3.12 6.23 -20.08
C VAL A 33 3.85 5.74 -21.33
N MET A 34 4.86 4.88 -21.16
CA MET A 34 5.61 4.30 -22.26
C MET A 34 4.72 3.48 -23.18
N LYS A 35 3.87 2.61 -22.62
CA LYS A 35 2.91 1.81 -23.39
C LYS A 35 1.90 2.67 -24.15
N VAL A 36 1.32 3.68 -23.50
CA VAL A 36 0.29 4.55 -24.11
C VAL A 36 0.87 5.43 -25.20
N LYS A 37 2.10 5.95 -25.01
CA LYS A 37 2.74 6.87 -25.96
C LYS A 37 3.64 6.17 -26.98
N GLY A 38 3.82 4.85 -26.89
CA GLY A 38 4.75 4.11 -27.75
C GLY A 38 6.22 4.50 -27.56
N LEU A 39 6.60 4.91 -26.35
CA LEU A 39 7.98 5.27 -26.02
C LEU A 39 8.79 4.04 -25.63
N THR A 40 10.01 3.92 -26.12
CA THR A 40 10.94 2.83 -25.77
C THR A 40 11.78 3.14 -24.54
N GLU A 41 11.89 4.42 -24.14
CA GLU A 41 12.61 4.88 -22.96
C GLU A 41 11.95 6.08 -22.27
N ILE A 42 12.10 6.16 -20.94
CA ILE A 42 11.75 7.32 -20.10
C ILE A 42 12.82 7.46 -19.01
N PHE A 43 13.28 8.69 -18.76
CA PHE A 43 14.37 9.00 -17.81
C PHE A 43 15.67 8.22 -18.10
N GLY A 44 15.96 7.94 -19.38
CA GLY A 44 17.11 7.14 -19.79
C GLY A 44 17.02 5.66 -19.39
N GLN A 45 15.83 5.17 -19.03
CA GLN A 45 15.58 3.80 -18.66
C GLN A 45 14.62 3.12 -19.64
N SER A 46 14.92 1.86 -19.97
CA SER A 46 14.13 1.04 -20.88
C SER A 46 12.75 0.69 -20.32
N GLU A 47 11.85 0.27 -21.21
CA GLU A 47 10.54 -0.26 -20.82
C GLU A 47 10.64 -1.44 -19.85
N GLN A 48 11.60 -2.35 -20.11
CA GLN A 48 11.84 -3.52 -19.28
C GLN A 48 12.30 -3.13 -17.87
N THR A 49 13.14 -2.10 -17.74
CA THR A 49 13.57 -1.58 -16.43
C THR A 49 12.37 -1.09 -15.63
N TRP A 50 11.52 -0.27 -16.25
CA TRP A 50 10.31 0.24 -15.59
C TRP A 50 9.29 -0.87 -15.28
N PHE A 51 9.18 -1.88 -16.14
CA PHE A 51 8.34 -3.04 -15.88
C PHE A 51 8.82 -3.82 -14.65
N ASN A 52 10.14 -4.08 -14.56
CA ASN A 52 10.73 -4.75 -13.40
C ASN A 52 10.55 -3.91 -12.11
N ALA A 53 10.68 -2.58 -12.21
CA ALA A 53 10.43 -1.67 -11.09
C ALA A 53 8.97 -1.73 -10.63
N ALA A 54 8.00 -1.76 -11.56
CA ALA A 54 6.59 -1.93 -11.25
C ALA A 54 6.31 -3.27 -10.54
N ILE A 55 6.92 -4.36 -11.00
CA ILE A 55 6.84 -5.67 -10.31
C ILE A 55 7.39 -5.60 -8.90
N ALA A 56 8.56 -4.97 -8.70
CA ALA A 56 9.14 -4.80 -7.37
C ALA A 56 8.20 -4.00 -6.45
N GLY A 57 7.63 -2.90 -6.95
CA GLY A 57 6.62 -2.12 -6.24
C GLY A 57 5.38 -2.93 -5.88
N PHE A 58 4.91 -3.79 -6.80
CA PHE A 58 3.76 -4.65 -6.57
C PHE A 58 4.03 -5.70 -5.47
N VAL A 59 5.20 -6.34 -5.49
CA VAL A 59 5.62 -7.30 -4.46
C VAL A 59 5.71 -6.64 -3.08
N LEU A 60 6.26 -5.43 -3.00
CA LEU A 60 6.30 -4.66 -1.75
C LEU A 60 4.89 -4.32 -1.24
N TYR A 61 4.00 -3.91 -2.14
CA TYR A 61 2.60 -3.62 -1.81
C TYR A 61 1.84 -4.86 -1.30
N LEU A 62 2.03 -6.01 -1.96
CA LEU A 62 1.47 -7.29 -1.50
C LEU A 62 2.03 -7.71 -0.14
N GLY A 63 3.35 -7.62 0.04
CA GLY A 63 4.00 -7.94 1.31
C GLY A 63 3.43 -7.08 2.45
N PHE A 64 3.32 -5.77 2.24
CA PHE A 64 2.68 -4.88 3.21
C PHE A 64 1.25 -5.31 3.52
N THR A 65 0.45 -5.62 2.50
CA THR A 65 -0.96 -6.02 2.66
C THR A 65 -1.11 -7.34 3.43
N ILE A 66 -0.18 -8.27 3.29
CA ILE A 66 -0.24 -9.58 3.96
C ILE A 66 0.26 -9.48 5.42
N PHE A 67 1.39 -8.79 5.62
CA PHE A 67 2.10 -8.83 6.90
C PHE A 67 1.83 -7.62 7.80
N LEU A 68 1.67 -6.42 7.23
CA LEU A 68 1.64 -5.17 7.98
C LEU A 68 0.24 -4.53 8.05
N TRP A 69 -0.65 -4.86 7.12
CA TRP A 69 -2.06 -4.44 7.15
C TRP A 69 -2.85 -5.25 8.19
N LYS A 70 -2.58 -4.98 9.46
CA LYS A 70 -3.18 -5.66 10.62
C LYS A 70 -3.82 -4.66 11.58
N CYS A 71 -4.85 -5.12 12.27
CA CYS A 71 -5.44 -4.41 13.40
C CYS A 71 -4.44 -4.40 14.58
N PRO A 72 -4.10 -3.24 15.16
CA PRO A 72 -3.17 -3.15 16.30
C PRO A 72 -3.64 -3.90 17.55
N LYS A 73 -4.96 -4.09 17.72
CA LYS A 73 -5.52 -4.79 18.88
C LYS A 73 -5.48 -6.32 18.76
N CYS A 74 -5.88 -6.86 17.60
CA CYS A 74 -6.06 -8.30 17.44
C CYS A 74 -5.07 -8.97 16.47
N GLY A 75 -4.21 -8.19 15.79
CA GLY A 75 -3.24 -8.71 14.83
C GLY A 75 -3.85 -9.33 13.56
N LYS A 76 -5.17 -9.25 13.37
CA LYS A 76 -5.88 -9.81 12.22
C LYS A 76 -6.19 -8.74 11.17
N PHE A 77 -6.65 -9.19 10.01
CA PHE A 77 -7.07 -8.32 8.92
C PHE A 77 -8.20 -7.36 9.40
N PRO A 78 -7.99 -6.03 9.36
CA PRO A 78 -8.95 -5.07 9.90
C PRO A 78 -10.16 -4.84 8.96
N GLY A 79 -10.06 -5.26 7.70
CA GLY A 79 -11.05 -5.00 6.66
C GLY A 79 -10.42 -4.37 5.41
N ARG A 80 -11.23 -4.22 4.36
CA ARG A 80 -10.83 -3.57 3.10
C ARG A 80 -11.00 -2.05 3.20
N GLY A 81 -10.11 -1.31 2.55
CA GLY A 81 -10.18 0.16 2.46
C GLY A 81 -9.54 0.90 3.64
N TRP A 82 -9.17 2.16 3.42
CA TRP A 82 -8.41 2.98 4.38
C TRP A 82 -9.26 3.67 5.45
N PHE A 83 -10.53 3.97 5.15
CA PHE A 83 -11.41 4.78 6.00
C PHE A 83 -12.31 3.91 6.88
N ARG A 84 -11.70 3.09 7.75
CA ARG A 84 -12.42 2.11 8.56
C ARG A 84 -12.65 2.64 9.96
N LYS A 85 -13.93 2.73 10.35
CA LYS A 85 -14.35 3.05 11.72
C LYS A 85 -14.14 1.91 12.69
N GLU A 86 -14.32 0.65 12.25
CA GLU A 86 -14.23 -0.53 13.11
C GLU A 86 -13.48 -1.70 12.44
N CYS A 87 -12.84 -2.51 13.28
CA CYS A 87 -12.16 -3.73 12.85
C CYS A 87 -13.16 -4.85 12.57
N ALA A 88 -13.13 -5.41 11.36
CA ALA A 88 -13.99 -6.55 10.98
C ALA A 88 -13.74 -7.82 11.79
N SER A 89 -12.57 -7.97 12.41
CA SER A 89 -12.18 -9.18 13.14
C SER A 89 -12.49 -9.13 14.64
N CYS A 90 -12.45 -7.95 15.26
CA CYS A 90 -12.60 -7.83 16.72
C CYS A 90 -13.53 -6.69 17.18
N GLY A 91 -14.14 -5.95 16.25
CA GLY A 91 -15.11 -4.89 16.57
C GLY A 91 -14.53 -3.66 17.26
N VAL A 92 -13.21 -3.55 17.43
CA VAL A 92 -12.61 -2.34 18.01
C VAL A 92 -12.74 -1.17 17.06
N GLU A 93 -12.98 0.00 17.63
CA GLU A 93 -12.93 1.27 16.92
C GLU A 93 -11.50 1.59 16.44
N LEU A 94 -11.39 2.07 15.21
CA LEU A 94 -10.14 2.30 14.48
C LEU A 94 -9.99 3.75 14.01
N SER A 95 -11.10 4.48 13.81
CA SER A 95 -11.13 5.91 13.49
C SER A 95 -12.32 6.58 14.16
#